data_AF-A0A7X5I6X1-F1
#
_entry.id   AF-A0A7X5I6X1-F1
#
_cell.length_a   1.000
_cell.length_b   1.000
_cell.length_c   1.000
_cell.angle_alpha   90.00
_cell.angle_beta   90.00
_cell.angle_gamma   90.00
#
_symmetry.space_group_name_H-M   'P 1'
#
loop_
_entity.id
_entity.type
_entity.pdbx_description
1 polymer ?
#
loop_
_entity_poly.entity_id
_entity_poly.type
_entity_poly.pdbx_seq_one_letter_code
_entity_poly.pdbx_strand_id
1 'polypeptide(L)'
;MSKNQFKVLQVVIYITLLLIWARWSDKLSLIAECFIFLLMVLTLALNKIVEYVKQWKTKKCIENKKKLVLDIFLAVVFFFALSFHSILKYYKM
;
A
#
# COMPACT_ATOMS: atom_id res chain seq x y z
N MET A 1 -14.56 11.34 -11.18
CA MET A 1 -13.30 11.86 -10.60
C MET A 1 -12.22 11.82 -11.66
N SER A 2 -11.50 12.92 -11.89
CA SER A 2 -10.41 12.93 -12.88
C SER A 2 -9.21 12.09 -12.39
N LYS A 3 -8.35 11.61 -13.30
CA LYS A 3 -7.15 10.83 -12.94
C LYS A 3 -6.25 11.57 -11.94
N ASN A 4 -6.18 12.89 -12.06
CA ASN A 4 -5.39 13.74 -11.17
C ASN A 4 -6.04 13.86 -9.78
N GLN A 5 -7.35 14.06 -9.71
CA GLN A 5 -8.07 14.12 -8.44
C GLN A 5 -7.91 12.81 -7.64
N PHE A 6 -7.99 11.65 -8.32
CA PHE A 6 -7.83 10.35 -7.68
C PHE A 6 -6.41 10.16 -7.10
N LYS A 7 -5.38 10.54 -7.87
CA LYS A 7 -3.99 10.49 -7.39
C LYS A 7 -3.76 11.41 -6.18
N VAL A 8 -4.32 12.62 -6.21
CA VAL A 8 -4.22 13.56 -5.08
C VAL A 8 -4.87 12.96 -3.84
N LEU A 9 -6.05 12.35 -3.98
CA LEU A 9 -6.72 11.68 -2.87
C LEU A 9 -5.88 10.53 -2.28
N GLN A 10 -5.27 9.70 -3.13
CA GLN A 10 -4.39 8.62 -2.66
C GLN A 10 -3.18 9.16 -1.88
N VAL A 11 -2.54 10.22 -2.38
CA VAL A 11 -1.40 10.85 -1.69
C VAL A 11 -1.83 11.42 -0.34
N VAL A 12 -2.98 12.08 -0.26
CA VAL A 12 -3.52 12.61 1.00
C VAL A 12 -3.79 11.49 2.00
N ILE A 13 -4.42 10.38 1.58
CA ILE A 13 -4.67 9.20 2.43
C ILE A 13 -3.34 8.62 2.93
N TYR A 14 -2.37 8.44 2.03
CA TYR A 14 -1.07 7.87 2.37
C TYR A 14 -0.33 8.72 3.41
N ILE A 15 -0.25 10.04 3.20
CA ILE A 15 0.39 10.96 4.14
C ILE A 15 -0.32 10.95 5.50
N THR A 16 -1.66 10.90 5.51
CA THR A 16 -2.44 10.84 6.75
C THR A 16 -2.11 9.59 7.55
N LEU A 17 -2.08 8.42 6.90
CA LEU A 17 -1.69 7.16 7.55
C LEU A 17 -0.25 7.22 8.08
N LEU A 18 0.66 7.86 7.33
CA LEU A 18 2.07 7.99 7.71
C LEU A 18 2.25 8.86 8.95
N LEU A 19 1.49 9.96 9.05
CA LEU A 19 1.47 10.81 10.23
C LEU A 19 0.89 10.10 11.46
N ILE A 20 -0.18 9.31 11.28
CA ILE A 20 -0.76 8.50 12.37
C ILE A 20 0.29 7.52 12.88
N TRP A 21 0.93 6.76 11.99
CA TRP A 21 1.97 5.82 12.37
C TRP A 21 3.16 6.52 13.06
N ALA A 22 3.72 7.56 12.45
CA ALA A 22 4.88 8.26 12.99
C ALA A 22 4.63 8.84 14.39
N ARG A 23 3.41 9.35 14.66
CA ARG A 23 3.08 9.99 15.93
C ARG A 23 2.60 9.01 17.01
N TRP A 24 2.00 7.90 16.62
CA TRP A 24 1.31 7.01 17.56
C TRP A 24 1.87 5.58 17.60
N SER A 25 2.89 5.24 16.80
CA SER A 25 3.46 3.88 16.74
C SER A 25 3.72 3.29 18.14
N ASP A 26 4.40 4.02 19.03
CA ASP A 26 4.70 3.55 20.40
C ASP A 26 3.48 3.24 21.28
N LYS A 27 2.29 3.76 20.92
CA LYS A 27 1.04 3.59 21.66
C LYS A 27 0.09 2.62 20.96
N LEU A 28 0.38 2.24 19.73
CA LEU A 28 -0.44 1.32 18.94
C LEU A 28 -0.08 -0.12 19.28
N SER A 29 -1.08 -1.00 19.28
CA SER A 29 -0.80 -2.43 19.33
C SER A 29 -0.10 -2.87 18.04
N LEU A 30 0.68 -3.94 18.11
CA LEU A 30 1.33 -4.53 16.93
C LEU A 30 0.32 -4.81 15.80
N ILE A 31 -0.88 -5.29 16.15
CA ILE A 31 -1.97 -5.54 15.21
C ILE A 31 -2.40 -4.24 14.52
N ALA A 32 -2.53 -3.14 15.26
CA ALA A 32 -2.92 -1.85 14.71
C ALA A 32 -1.83 -1.25 13.80
N GLU A 33 -0.54 -1.38 14.15
CA GLU A 33 0.55 -0.96 13.27
C GLU A 33 0.56 -1.75 11.95
N CYS A 34 0.45 -3.08 12.02
CA CYS A 34 0.35 -3.94 10.84
C CYS A 34 -0.87 -3.57 9.98
N PHE A 35 -2.01 -3.26 10.60
CA PHE A 35 -3.21 -2.82 9.88
C PHE A 35 -2.99 -1.48 9.16
N ILE A 36 -2.32 -0.52 9.81
CA ILE A 36 -1.96 0.77 9.18
C ILE A 36 -1.02 0.57 7.99
N PHE A 37 0.00 -0.29 8.11
CA PHE A 37 0.88 -0.60 6.99
C PHE A 37 0.15 -1.28 5.84
N LEU A 38 -0.78 -2.19 6.14
CA LEU A 38 -1.62 -2.82 5.13
C LEU A 38 -2.40 -1.75 4.35
N LEU A 39 -3.00 -0.78 5.05
CA LEU A 39 -3.72 0.35 4.43
C LEU A 39 -2.82 1.25 3.59
N MET A 40 -1.59 1.54 4.03
CA MET A 40 -0.62 2.31 3.25
C MET A 40 -0.28 1.62 1.93
N VAL A 41 0.04 0.32 1.99
CA VAL A 41 0.40 -0.49 0.83
C VAL A 41 -0.78 -0.61 -0.14
N LEU A 42 -1.99 -0.84 0.36
CA LEU A 42 -3.23 -0.83 -0.42
C LEU A 42 -3.44 0.53 -1.12
N THR A 43 -3.22 1.63 -0.41
CA THR A 43 -3.38 2.98 -0.95
C THR A 43 -2.44 3.22 -2.14
N LEU A 44 -1.20 2.77 -2.05
CA LEU A 44 -0.22 2.84 -3.16
C LEU A 44 -0.63 1.93 -4.34
N ALA A 45 -1.14 0.73 -4.05
CA ALA A 45 -1.54 -0.24 -5.06
C ALA A 45 -2.85 0.14 -5.80
N LEU A 46 -3.72 0.97 -5.20
CA LEU A 46 -5.05 1.28 -5.73
C LEU A 46 -5.03 1.79 -7.18
N ASN A 47 -4.06 2.62 -7.55
CA ASN A 47 -3.99 3.17 -8.92
C ASN A 47 -3.70 2.08 -9.95
N LYS A 48 -2.82 1.13 -9.60
CA LYS A 48 -2.49 -0.02 -10.44
C LYS A 48 -3.65 -1.00 -10.55
N ILE A 49 -4.36 -1.24 -9.44
CA ILE A 49 -5.57 -2.06 -9.42
C ILE A 49 -6.64 -1.45 -10.33
N VAL A 50 -6.90 -0.15 -10.23
CA VAL A 50 -7.88 0.54 -11.08
C VAL A 50 -7.46 0.53 -12.55
N GLU A 51 -6.18 0.78 -12.85
CA GLU A 51 -5.65 0.68 -14.22
C GLU A 51 -5.81 -0.74 -14.78
N TYR A 52 -5.54 -1.77 -13.97
CA TYR A 52 -5.72 -3.16 -14.37
C TYR A 52 -7.18 -3.54 -14.59
N VAL A 53 -8.09 -3.16 -13.69
CA VAL A 53 -9.54 -3.42 -13.85
C VAL A 53 -10.08 -2.79 -15.13
N LYS A 54 -9.62 -1.59 -15.48
CA LYS A 54 -9.98 -0.94 -16.76
C LYS A 54 -9.42 -1.69 -17.96
N GLN A 55 -8.18 -2.16 -17.88
CA GLN A 55 -7.50 -2.85 -18.97
C GLN A 55 -7.95 -4.31 -19.16
N TRP A 56 -8.50 -4.95 -18.12
CA TRP A 56 -9.08 -6.29 -18.18
C TRP A 56 -10.14 -6.40 -19.30
N LYS A 57 -10.87 -5.31 -19.54
CA LYS A 57 -11.88 -5.22 -20.60
C LYS A 57 -11.30 -5.10 -22.02
N THR A 58 -9.98 -5.05 -22.19
CA THR A 58 -9.31 -4.83 -23.48
C THR A 58 -8.29 -5.95 -23.80
N LYS A 59 -8.10 -6.27 -25.09
CA LYS A 59 -7.23 -7.37 -25.57
C LYS A 59 -5.71 -7.22 -25.24
N LYS A 60 -5.24 -6.09 -24.68
CA LYS A 60 -3.84 -5.84 -24.26
C LYS A 60 -3.44 -6.53 -22.94
N CYS A 61 -4.03 -7.69 -22.65
CA CYS A 61 -4.12 -8.26 -21.30
C CYS A 61 -2.83 -8.96 -20.82
N ILE A 62 -1.97 -9.46 -21.71
CA ILE A 62 -0.87 -10.37 -21.32
C ILE A 62 0.37 -9.60 -20.81
N GLU A 63 0.77 -8.52 -21.48
CA GLU A 63 1.98 -7.76 -21.13
C GLU A 63 1.80 -6.93 -19.84
N ASN A 64 0.60 -6.40 -19.62
CA ASN A 64 0.25 -5.68 -18.40
C ASN A 64 0.05 -6.58 -17.18
N LYS A 65 -0.25 -7.88 -17.36
CA LYS A 65 -0.30 -8.85 -16.25
C LYS A 65 1.05 -9.04 -15.59
N LYS A 66 2.14 -9.15 -16.36
CA LYS A 66 3.49 -9.27 -15.80
C LYS A 66 3.87 -8.05 -14.96
N LYS A 67 3.54 -6.85 -15.44
CA LYS A 67 3.79 -5.59 -14.73
C LYS A 67 2.96 -5.48 -13.44
N LEU A 68 1.69 -5.90 -13.48
CA LEU A 68 0.85 -5.97 -12.29
C LEU A 68 1.41 -6.93 -11.24
N VAL A 69 1.83 -8.13 -11.65
CA VAL A 69 2.39 -9.13 -10.73
C VAL A 69 3.66 -8.59 -10.06
N LEU A 70 4.53 -7.91 -10.82
CA LEU A 70 5.71 -7.24 -10.27
C LEU A 70 5.33 -6.14 -9.26
N ASP A 71 4.35 -5.30 -9.59
CA ASP A 71 3.87 -4.22 -8.71
C ASP A 71 3.24 -4.78 -7.42
N ILE A 72 2.46 -5.87 -7.51
CA ILE A 72 1.89 -6.57 -6.34
C ILE A 72 3.01 -7.22 -5.51
N PHE A 73 3.97 -7.87 -6.15
CA PHE A 73 5.11 -8.47 -5.46
C PHE A 73 5.91 -7.43 -4.68
N LEU A 74 6.20 -6.27 -5.28
CA LEU A 74 6.82 -5.14 -4.59
C LEU A 74 5.98 -4.64 -3.41
N ALA A 75 4.67 -4.51 -3.58
CA ALA A 75 3.76 -4.10 -2.50
C ALA A 75 3.79 -5.10 -1.32
N VAL A 76 3.79 -6.40 -1.62
CA VAL A 76 3.89 -7.46 -0.61
C VAL A 76 5.25 -7.42 0.12
N VAL A 77 6.35 -7.28 -0.61
CA VAL A 77 7.69 -7.14 0.00
C VAL A 77 7.76 -5.92 0.91
N PHE A 78 7.20 -4.79 0.48
CA PHE A 78 7.17 -3.56 1.28
C PHE A 78 6.34 -3.73 2.55
N PHE A 79 5.19 -4.41 2.45
CA PHE A 79 4.36 -4.76 3.61
C PHE A 79 5.11 -5.64 4.62
N PHE A 80 5.82 -6.67 4.15
CA PHE A 80 6.61 -7.54 5.03
C PHE A 80 7.77 -6.78 5.68
N ALA A 81 8.47 -5.91 4.95
CA ALA A 81 9.55 -5.11 5.49
C ALA A 81 9.08 -4.19 6.63
N LEU A 82 7.95 -3.49 6.42
CA LEU A 82 7.35 -2.62 7.44
C LEU A 82 6.84 -3.41 8.64
N SER A 83 6.15 -4.53 8.40
CA SER A 83 5.64 -5.40 9.48
C SER A 83 6.79 -5.99 10.30
N PHE A 84 7.88 -6.41 9.65
CA PHE A 84 9.06 -6.93 10.32
C PHE A 84 9.73 -5.87 11.21
N HIS A 85 9.79 -4.62 10.74
CA HIS A 85 10.26 -3.50 11.56
C HIS A 85 9.41 -3.31 12.83
N SER A 86 8.08 -3.35 12.71
CA SER A 86 7.19 -3.27 13.88
C SER A 86 7.33 -4.48 14.82
N ILE A 87 7.54 -5.68 14.29
CA ILE A 87 7.78 -6.88 15.09
C ILE A 87 9.09 -6.75 15.87
N LEU A 88 10.20 -6.36 15.22
CA LEU A 88 11.49 -6.13 15.89
C LEU A 88 11.36 -5.10 17.02
N LYS A 89 10.69 -3.98 16.73
CA LYS A 89 10.41 -2.94 17.72
C LYS A 89 9.60 -3.49 18.92
N TYR A 90 8.57 -4.28 18.67
CA TYR A 90 7.74 -4.87 19.72
C TYR A 90 8.51 -5.83 20.64
N TYR A 91 9.39 -6.66 20.05
CA TYR A 91 10.22 -7.60 20.80
C TYR A 91 11.51 -6.99 21.36
N LYS A 92 11.77 -5.69 21.13
CA LYS A 92 13.02 -4.98 21.52
C LYS A 92 14.29 -5.73 21.11
N MET A 93 14.28 -6.35 19.92
CA MET A 93 15.46 -6.94 19.29
C MET A 93 16.25 -5.90 18.50
#